data_AF-A0A0Q6VVH7-F1
#
_entry.id   AF-A0A0Q6VVH7-F1
#
_cell.length_a   1.000
_cell.length_b   1.000
_cell.length_c   1.000
_cell.angle_alpha   90.00
_cell.angle_beta   90.00
_cell.angle_gamma   90.00
#
_symmetry.space_group_name_H-M   'P 1'
#
loop_
_entity.id
_entity.type
_entity.pdbx_description
1 polymer ?
#
loop_
_entity_poly.entity_id
_entity_poly.type
_entity_poly.pdbx_seq_one_letter_code
_entity_poly.pdbx_strand_id
1 'polypeptide(L)'
;MLAHRRAGLSLEAAVRRATTAPASPRSVFAEVRRHHPELMPQVLSKATLAALSHAIEDECCARAAVPLLFGGFQREQFLRHSQARWAELARTARAAVAFAHSASPAPIAPGVLTEVRLPDDAFLNREWFVVCDAADLPAFLAAVELPRERPVPDGRRAFEALWSVDPQVVRTASRAAAAIADDYRPDWRPPGGPLPEADDPAPASNDLARASALFDRMLGYVEASRT
;
A
#
# COMPACT_ATOMS: atom_id res chain seq x y z
N MET A 1 50.26 35.85 -8.43
CA MET A 1 49.63 35.15 -9.58
C MET A 1 49.18 33.77 -9.10
N LEU A 2 47.88 33.49 -9.26
CA LEU A 2 47.19 32.20 -9.27
C LEU A 2 47.30 31.26 -8.05
N ALA A 3 46.19 31.11 -7.31
CA ALA A 3 45.37 29.88 -7.29
C ALA A 3 44.52 29.75 -6.01
N HIS A 4 43.40 30.48 -5.92
CA HIS A 4 42.31 30.19 -4.96
C HIS A 4 40.96 30.27 -5.68
N ARG A 5 40.75 29.43 -6.70
CA ARG A 5 39.41 29.13 -7.23
C ARG A 5 38.98 27.77 -6.70
N ARG A 6 38.27 27.75 -5.58
CA ARG A 6 37.53 26.56 -5.12
C ARG A 6 36.10 26.94 -4.79
N ALA A 7 35.19 26.21 -5.43
CA ALA A 7 33.81 25.96 -5.02
C ALA A 7 32.85 27.15 -4.97
N GLY A 8 32.50 27.67 -6.15
CA GLY A 8 31.26 28.43 -6.37
C GLY A 8 30.09 27.54 -6.81
N LEU A 9 29.89 26.38 -6.19
CA LEU A 9 28.61 25.67 -6.27
C LEU A 9 27.67 26.38 -5.30
N SER A 10 26.78 27.22 -5.85
CA SER A 10 25.96 28.14 -5.05
C SER A 10 25.08 27.38 -4.06
N LEU A 11 24.86 27.98 -2.90
CA LEU A 11 23.90 27.51 -1.89
C LEU A 11 22.54 27.18 -2.52
N GLU A 12 22.11 27.90 -3.56
CA GLU A 12 20.91 27.57 -4.36
C GLU A 12 20.99 26.23 -5.10
N ALA A 13 22.15 25.84 -5.62
CA ALA A 13 22.33 24.53 -6.24
C ALA A 13 22.29 23.41 -5.19
N ALA A 14 22.78 23.66 -3.97
CA ALA A 14 22.66 22.74 -2.85
C ALA A 14 21.21 22.65 -2.34
N VAL A 15 20.48 23.77 -2.26
CA VAL A 15 19.07 23.82 -1.86
C VAL A 15 18.16 23.15 -2.90
N ARG A 16 18.37 23.40 -4.21
CA ARG A 16 17.65 22.67 -5.27
C ARG A 16 17.90 21.17 -5.19
N ARG A 17 19.15 20.75 -4.94
CA ARG A 17 19.51 19.33 -4.83
C ARG A 17 18.99 18.68 -3.55
N ALA A 18 18.82 19.43 -2.47
CA ALA A 18 18.16 18.97 -1.25
C ALA A 18 16.64 18.82 -1.44
N THR A 19 16.01 19.65 -2.27
CA THR A 19 14.60 19.47 -2.69
C THR A 19 14.40 18.35 -3.73
N THR A 20 15.49 17.79 -4.27
CA THR A 20 15.51 16.60 -5.16
C THR A 20 16.28 15.44 -4.55
N ALA A 21 16.39 15.37 -3.22
CA ALA A 21 16.80 14.11 -2.61
C ALA A 21 15.69 13.09 -2.96
N PRO A 22 16.01 11.96 -3.63
CA PRO A 22 15.02 10.92 -3.81
C PRO A 22 14.50 10.55 -2.43
N ALA A 23 13.17 10.60 -2.25
CA ALA A 23 12.55 10.04 -1.07
C ALA A 23 13.15 8.65 -0.86
N SER A 24 13.59 8.33 0.36
CA SER A 24 14.10 6.99 0.65
C SER A 24 13.11 5.98 0.09
N PRO A 25 13.56 4.91 -0.59
CA PRO A 25 12.68 3.87 -1.12
C PRO A 25 11.61 3.47 -0.10
N ARG A 26 10.37 3.93 -0.30
CA ARG A 26 9.27 3.58 0.60
C ARG A 26 8.52 2.39 -0.01
N SER A 27 8.25 1.40 0.82
CA SER A 27 7.51 0.19 0.49
C SER A 27 6.65 -0.16 1.70
N VAL A 28 5.36 -0.41 1.50
CA VAL A 28 4.45 -0.78 2.59
C VAL A 28 4.84 -2.16 3.12
N PHE A 29 5.11 -3.09 2.21
CA PHE A 29 5.60 -4.43 2.50
C PHE A 29 6.89 -4.42 3.34
N ALA A 30 7.91 -3.66 2.93
CA ALA A 30 9.18 -3.59 3.66
C ALA A 30 9.00 -2.96 5.05
N GLU A 31 8.20 -1.92 5.16
CA GLU A 31 7.91 -1.25 6.44
C GLU A 31 7.16 -2.18 7.41
N VAL A 32 6.19 -2.95 6.92
CA VAL A 32 5.50 -3.93 7.75
C VAL A 32 6.44 -5.05 8.19
N ARG A 33 7.25 -5.63 7.29
CA ARG A 33 8.24 -6.66 7.66
C ARG A 33 9.23 -6.20 8.72
N ARG A 34 9.60 -4.91 8.68
CA ARG A 34 10.57 -4.32 9.60
C ARG A 34 10.01 -4.22 11.02
N HIS A 35 8.72 -3.88 11.18
CA HIS A 35 8.10 -3.71 12.50
C HIS A 35 7.40 -4.97 13.01
N HIS A 36 7.01 -5.88 12.11
CA HIS A 36 6.28 -7.10 12.40
C HIS A 36 7.01 -8.34 11.85
N PRO A 37 8.23 -8.65 12.35
CA PRO A 37 9.04 -9.77 11.86
C PRO A 37 8.43 -11.15 12.14
N GLU A 38 7.42 -11.23 13.02
CA GLU A 38 6.64 -12.43 13.31
C GLU A 38 5.72 -12.85 12.15
N LEU A 39 5.36 -11.92 11.25
CA LEU A 39 4.55 -12.24 10.07
C LEU A 39 5.39 -13.03 9.07
N MET A 40 4.94 -14.24 8.74
CA MET A 40 5.63 -15.12 7.80
C MET A 40 5.16 -14.83 6.37
N PRO A 41 6.05 -14.36 5.47
CA PRO A 41 5.69 -14.15 4.08
C PRO A 41 5.32 -15.46 3.40
N GLN A 42 4.31 -15.42 2.53
CA GLN A 42 3.90 -16.55 1.70
C GLN A 42 4.10 -16.22 0.22
N VAL A 43 4.47 -17.22 -0.59
CA VAL A 43 4.53 -17.05 -2.03
C VAL A 43 3.15 -17.33 -2.62
N LEU A 44 2.51 -16.32 -3.19
CA LEU A 44 1.17 -16.41 -3.78
C LEU A 44 1.20 -16.08 -5.27
N SER A 45 0.35 -16.75 -6.05
CA SER A 45 0.07 -16.38 -7.43
C SER A 45 -0.73 -15.08 -7.52
N LYS A 46 -0.63 -14.39 -8.66
CA LYS A 46 -1.45 -13.20 -8.96
C LYS A 46 -2.95 -13.48 -8.79
N ALA A 47 -3.41 -14.65 -9.23
CA ALA A 47 -4.81 -15.03 -9.13
C ALA A 47 -5.29 -15.09 -7.67
N THR A 48 -4.50 -15.71 -6.79
CA THR A 48 -4.78 -15.76 -5.35
C THR A 48 -4.71 -14.36 -4.73
N LEU A 49 -3.70 -13.56 -5.09
CA LEU A 49 -3.56 -12.20 -4.58
C LEU A 49 -4.75 -11.30 -4.95
N ALA A 50 -5.23 -11.39 -6.19
CA ALA A 50 -6.40 -10.66 -6.65
C ALA A 50 -7.67 -11.12 -5.91
N ALA A 51 -7.84 -12.42 -5.68
CA ALA A 51 -8.98 -12.96 -4.94
C ALA A 51 -9.01 -12.48 -3.48
N LEU A 52 -7.85 -12.48 -2.80
CA LEU A 52 -7.73 -11.96 -1.43
C LEU A 52 -7.98 -10.44 -1.38
N SER A 53 -7.48 -9.69 -2.36
CA SER A 53 -7.73 -8.25 -2.45
C SER A 53 -9.22 -7.96 -2.59
N HIS A 54 -9.91 -8.67 -3.49
CA HIS A 54 -11.37 -8.54 -3.65
C HIS A 54 -12.11 -8.89 -2.37
N ALA A 55 -11.71 -9.95 -1.65
CA ALA A 55 -12.35 -10.32 -0.39
C ALA A 55 -12.23 -9.21 0.67
N ILE A 56 -11.05 -8.58 0.79
CA ILE A 56 -10.83 -7.43 1.69
C ILE A 56 -11.70 -6.24 1.27
N GLU A 57 -11.72 -5.92 -0.03
CA GLU A 57 -12.49 -4.82 -0.59
C GLU A 57 -14.01 -5.02 -0.41
N ASP A 58 -14.51 -6.25 -0.63
CA ASP A 58 -15.91 -6.61 -0.44
C ASP A 58 -16.34 -6.47 1.02
N GLU A 59 -15.56 -7.02 1.96
CA GLU A 59 -15.85 -6.93 3.39
C GLU A 59 -15.77 -5.47 3.89
N CYS A 60 -14.79 -4.70 3.39
CA CYS A 60 -14.66 -3.27 3.67
C CYS A 60 -15.90 -2.49 3.22
N CYS A 61 -16.33 -2.68 1.98
CA CYS A 61 -17.52 -2.05 1.44
C CYS A 61 -18.77 -2.39 2.26
N ALA A 62 -18.88 -3.62 2.74
CA ALA A 62 -20.04 -4.10 3.48
C ALA A 62 -20.09 -3.62 4.93
N ARG A 63 -18.94 -3.45 5.59
CA ARG A 63 -18.90 -3.35 7.07
C ARG A 63 -18.05 -2.25 7.65
N ALA A 64 -17.00 -1.79 6.97
CA ALA A 64 -16.03 -0.89 7.59
C ALA A 64 -16.66 0.48 7.88
N ALA A 65 -16.65 0.89 9.14
CA ALA A 65 -17.10 2.21 9.53
C ALA A 65 -15.99 3.24 9.29
N VAL A 66 -16.19 4.09 8.27
CA VAL A 66 -15.34 5.26 7.99
C VAL A 66 -13.84 4.88 7.81
N PRO A 67 -13.51 3.89 6.96
CA PRO A 67 -12.14 3.39 6.81
C PRO A 67 -11.18 4.42 6.22
N LEU A 68 -9.89 4.30 6.54
CA LEU A 68 -8.83 4.77 5.67
C LEU A 68 -8.40 3.66 4.72
N LEU A 69 -8.49 3.94 3.41
CA LEU A 69 -8.20 2.97 2.37
C LEU A 69 -7.01 3.38 1.52
N PHE A 70 -6.08 2.44 1.33
CA PHE A 70 -4.91 2.63 0.47
C PHE A 70 -4.73 1.43 -0.46
N GLY A 71 -4.57 1.70 -1.76
CA GLY A 71 -4.46 0.67 -2.79
C GLY A 71 -3.25 0.89 -3.70
N GLY A 72 -2.33 -0.07 -3.75
CA GLY A 72 -1.19 -0.07 -4.65
C GLY A 72 -1.48 -0.91 -5.89
N PHE A 73 -1.65 -0.25 -7.04
CA PHE A 73 -2.07 -0.93 -8.27
C PHE A 73 -0.92 -1.24 -9.23
N GLN A 74 0.31 -0.85 -8.92
CA GLN A 74 1.48 -0.91 -9.80
C GLN A 74 1.37 -0.04 -11.07
N ARG A 75 0.31 -0.20 -11.88
CA ARG A 75 0.10 0.45 -13.19
C ARG A 75 -1.31 0.99 -13.31
N GLU A 76 -1.47 2.11 -14.04
CA GLU A 76 -2.76 2.76 -14.28
C GLU A 76 -3.83 1.77 -14.79
N GLN A 77 -3.49 0.89 -15.74
CA GLN A 77 -4.47 -0.07 -16.27
C GLN A 77 -5.14 -0.89 -15.17
N PHE A 78 -4.43 -1.30 -14.11
CA PHE A 78 -4.99 -2.11 -13.03
C PHE A 78 -5.90 -1.28 -12.11
N LEU A 79 -5.56 0.00 -11.91
CA LEU A 79 -6.43 0.96 -11.24
C LEU A 79 -7.72 1.18 -12.04
N ARG A 80 -7.64 1.36 -13.36
CA ARG A 80 -8.83 1.56 -14.22
C ARG A 80 -9.78 0.37 -14.17
N HIS A 81 -9.26 -0.86 -14.14
CA HIS A 81 -10.10 -2.06 -13.98
C HIS A 81 -10.83 -2.10 -12.63
N SER A 82 -10.28 -1.46 -11.59
CA SER A 82 -10.82 -1.44 -10.23
C SER A 82 -11.56 -0.14 -9.89
N GLN A 83 -11.65 0.80 -10.84
CA GLN A 83 -12.10 2.17 -10.60
C GLN A 83 -13.53 2.24 -10.05
N ALA A 84 -14.46 1.48 -10.62
CA ALA A 84 -15.85 1.47 -10.16
C ALA A 84 -15.97 0.98 -8.71
N ARG A 85 -15.21 -0.07 -8.36
CA ARG A 85 -15.16 -0.63 -7.01
C ARG A 85 -14.58 0.37 -6.01
N TRP A 86 -13.44 0.97 -6.36
CA TRP A 86 -12.77 1.94 -5.49
C TRP A 86 -13.52 3.28 -5.37
N ALA A 87 -14.32 3.63 -6.37
CA ALA A 87 -15.26 4.76 -6.26
C ALA A 87 -16.37 4.48 -5.24
N GLU A 88 -16.90 3.25 -5.16
CA GLU A 88 -17.89 2.91 -4.13
C GLU A 88 -17.26 2.92 -2.73
N LEU A 89 -16.08 2.30 -2.58
CA LEU A 89 -15.32 2.35 -1.33
C LEU A 89 -15.04 3.78 -0.86
N ALA A 90 -14.70 4.69 -1.77
CA ALA A 90 -14.41 6.08 -1.44
C ALA A 90 -15.60 6.83 -0.85
N ARG A 91 -16.85 6.44 -1.16
CA ARG A 91 -18.06 7.15 -0.70
C ARG A 91 -18.26 7.08 0.80
N THR A 92 -17.85 6.00 1.44
CA THR A 92 -18.02 5.76 2.89
C THR A 92 -16.71 5.90 3.67
N ALA A 93 -15.58 5.92 2.97
CA ALA A 93 -14.25 6.07 3.56
C ALA A 93 -14.01 7.49 4.10
N ARG A 94 -13.18 7.57 5.15
CA ARG A 94 -12.55 8.83 5.57
C ARG A 94 -11.67 9.39 4.47
N ALA A 95 -10.93 8.50 3.81
CA ALA A 95 -10.17 8.76 2.58
C ALA A 95 -9.95 7.42 1.87
N ALA A 96 -9.97 7.45 0.54
CA ALA A 96 -9.53 6.34 -0.30
C ALA A 96 -8.45 6.86 -1.26
N VAL A 97 -7.28 6.22 -1.23
CA VAL A 97 -6.09 6.66 -1.96
C VAL A 97 -5.56 5.51 -2.80
N ALA A 98 -5.44 5.72 -4.10
CA ALA A 98 -4.91 4.75 -5.05
C ALA A 98 -3.58 5.20 -5.64
N PHE A 99 -2.56 4.35 -5.56
CA PHE A 99 -1.24 4.58 -6.13
C PHE A 99 -1.08 3.80 -7.43
N ALA A 100 -0.70 4.48 -8.50
CA ALA A 100 -0.40 3.82 -9.76
C ALA A 100 0.64 4.60 -10.59
N HIS A 101 1.51 3.85 -11.28
CA HIS A 101 2.36 4.40 -12.31
C HIS A 101 1.50 4.98 -13.44
N SER A 102 1.86 6.19 -13.89
CA SER A 102 1.19 6.92 -14.98
C SER A 102 -0.28 7.30 -14.71
N ALA A 103 -0.76 7.26 -13.45
CA ALA A 103 -2.10 7.75 -13.11
C ALA A 103 -2.32 9.19 -13.57
N SER A 104 -3.55 9.60 -13.87
CA SER A 104 -3.90 10.97 -14.23
C SER A 104 -4.82 11.57 -13.15
N PRO A 105 -4.25 12.17 -12.08
CA PRO A 105 -5.03 12.56 -10.92
C PRO A 105 -6.05 13.64 -11.23
N ALA A 106 -7.29 13.41 -10.79
CA ALA A 106 -8.31 14.44 -10.73
C ALA A 106 -8.11 15.35 -9.50
N PRO A 107 -8.81 16.51 -9.43
CA PRO A 107 -8.88 17.29 -8.20
C PRO A 107 -9.44 16.46 -7.04
N ILE A 108 -8.93 16.70 -5.85
CA ILE A 108 -9.36 16.01 -4.63
C ILE A 108 -10.74 16.53 -4.23
N ALA A 109 -11.64 15.61 -3.89
CA ALA A 109 -12.95 15.90 -3.36
C ALA A 109 -13.38 14.87 -2.31
N PRO A 110 -14.16 15.26 -1.29
CA PRO A 110 -14.70 14.32 -0.32
C PRO A 110 -15.53 13.24 -1.00
N GLY A 111 -15.39 11.99 -0.54
CA GLY A 111 -16.11 10.85 -1.10
C GLY A 111 -15.63 10.41 -2.49
N VAL A 112 -14.52 10.97 -2.99
CA VAL A 112 -13.94 10.65 -4.30
C VAL A 112 -12.57 10.00 -4.11
N LEU A 113 -12.29 8.98 -4.93
CA LEU A 113 -11.00 8.31 -4.96
C LEU A 113 -9.87 9.30 -5.28
N THR A 114 -8.89 9.39 -4.39
CA THR A 114 -7.69 10.20 -4.61
C THR A 114 -6.64 9.36 -5.32
N GLU A 115 -6.25 9.76 -6.53
CA GLU A 115 -5.18 9.08 -7.29
C GLU A 115 -3.82 9.73 -7.05
N VAL A 116 -2.83 8.91 -6.72
CA VAL A 116 -1.43 9.28 -6.53
C VAL A 116 -0.62 8.75 -7.72
N ARG A 117 0.00 9.67 -8.47
CA ARG A 117 0.89 9.33 -9.58
C ARG A 117 2.26 8.94 -9.04
N LEU A 118 2.71 7.74 -9.40
CA LEU A 118 4.05 7.26 -9.08
C LEU A 118 5.03 7.53 -10.24
N PRO A 119 6.28 7.96 -9.96
CA PRO A 119 7.34 8.01 -10.96
C PRO A 119 7.78 6.61 -11.39
N ASP A 120 8.46 6.50 -12.53
CA ASP A 120 8.85 5.23 -13.17
C ASP A 120 9.73 4.34 -12.28
N ASP A 121 10.56 4.95 -11.45
CA ASP A 121 11.52 4.30 -10.55
C ASP A 121 10.96 4.02 -9.14
N ALA A 122 9.69 4.34 -8.89
CA ALA A 122 9.07 4.06 -7.60
C ALA A 122 9.03 2.55 -7.32
N PHE A 123 9.44 2.16 -6.11
CA PHE A 123 9.37 0.78 -5.64
C PHE A 123 7.94 0.22 -5.67
N LEU A 124 6.95 1.08 -5.46
CA LEU A 124 5.53 0.75 -5.54
C LEU A 124 5.09 0.25 -6.93
N ASN A 125 5.87 0.50 -7.99
CA ASN A 125 5.57 -0.04 -9.32
C ASN A 125 5.73 -1.57 -9.38
N ARG A 126 6.37 -2.17 -8.37
CA ARG A 126 6.53 -3.62 -8.19
C ARG A 126 5.77 -4.17 -6.98
N GLU A 127 5.03 -3.31 -6.30
CA GLU A 127 4.30 -3.64 -5.08
C GLU A 127 2.80 -3.54 -5.31
N TRP A 128 2.09 -4.56 -4.85
CA TRP A 128 0.64 -4.60 -4.79
C TRP A 128 0.23 -4.49 -3.33
N PHE A 129 -0.73 -3.66 -2.99
CA PHE A 129 -1.29 -3.70 -1.63
C PHE A 129 -2.74 -3.20 -1.57
N VAL A 130 -3.45 -3.66 -0.55
CA VAL A 130 -4.74 -3.13 -0.10
C VAL A 130 -4.66 -2.99 1.43
N VAL A 131 -4.91 -1.79 1.92
CA VAL A 131 -5.01 -1.48 3.36
C VAL A 131 -6.41 -0.95 3.62
N CYS A 132 -7.11 -1.57 4.56
CA CYS A 132 -8.35 -1.09 5.17
C CYS A 132 -8.10 -0.88 6.66
N ASP A 133 -7.84 0.36 7.05
CA ASP A 133 -7.66 0.76 8.45
C ASP A 133 -8.97 1.33 8.98
N ALA A 134 -9.72 0.45 9.62
CA ALA A 134 -10.95 0.75 10.35
C ALA A 134 -10.95 -0.02 11.67
N ALA A 135 -11.55 0.56 12.72
CA ALA A 135 -11.55 -0.06 14.05
C ALA A 135 -12.36 -1.37 14.09
N ASP A 136 -13.40 -1.48 13.27
CA ASP A 136 -14.30 -2.63 13.19
C ASP A 136 -13.91 -3.65 12.12
N LEU A 137 -13.11 -3.24 11.13
CA LEU A 137 -12.58 -4.11 10.09
C LEU A 137 -11.16 -3.73 9.64
N PRO A 138 -10.14 -4.00 10.48
CA PRO A 138 -8.75 -3.87 10.08
C PRO A 138 -8.37 -5.02 9.15
N ALA A 139 -7.92 -4.70 7.95
CA ALA A 139 -7.41 -5.69 7.00
C ALA A 139 -6.26 -5.14 6.16
N PHE A 140 -5.24 -5.95 5.97
CA PHE A 140 -4.03 -5.60 5.25
C PHE A 140 -3.63 -6.76 4.34
N LEU A 141 -3.20 -6.42 3.13
CA LEU A 141 -2.51 -7.30 2.20
C LEU A 141 -1.47 -6.46 1.46
N ALA A 142 -0.20 -6.89 1.46
CA ALA A 142 0.82 -6.35 0.57
C ALA A 142 1.65 -7.46 -0.03
N ALA A 143 2.13 -7.26 -1.25
CA ALA A 143 2.92 -8.24 -1.95
C ALA A 143 3.92 -7.59 -2.90
N VAL A 144 5.12 -8.16 -2.97
CA VAL A 144 6.17 -7.76 -3.89
C VAL A 144 6.37 -8.81 -4.96
N GLU A 145 6.42 -8.39 -6.21
CA GLU A 145 6.60 -9.32 -7.33
C GLU A 145 8.00 -9.91 -7.36
N LEU A 146 8.08 -11.24 -7.34
CA LEU A 146 9.33 -11.96 -7.40
C LEU A 146 9.96 -11.85 -8.82
N PRO A 147 11.29 -11.66 -8.91
CA PRO A 147 11.98 -11.70 -10.20
C PRO A 147 11.76 -13.04 -10.90
N ARG A 148 11.75 -13.04 -12.23
CA ARG A 148 11.63 -14.25 -13.04
C ARG A 148 12.58 -14.23 -14.23
N GLU A 149 13.10 -15.41 -14.57
CA GLU A 149 13.98 -15.62 -15.72
C GLU A 149 13.20 -15.80 -17.02
N ARG A 150 11.97 -16.35 -16.95
CA ARG A 150 11.12 -16.65 -18.13
C ARG A 150 9.74 -16.04 -17.99
N PRO A 151 9.09 -15.63 -19.10
CA PRO A 151 7.69 -15.20 -19.07
C PRO A 151 6.78 -16.35 -18.62
N VAL A 152 5.79 -16.03 -17.77
CA VAL A 152 4.70 -16.92 -17.36
C VAL A 152 3.37 -16.24 -17.69
N PRO A 153 2.26 -16.99 -17.81
CA PRO A 153 0.93 -16.39 -17.88
C PRO A 153 0.71 -15.39 -16.74
N ASP A 154 0.09 -14.24 -17.00
CA ASP A 154 -0.01 -13.14 -16.03
C ASP A 154 -0.65 -13.58 -14.70
N GLY A 155 -1.64 -14.48 -14.73
CA GLY A 155 -2.26 -15.07 -13.54
C GLY A 155 -1.34 -15.96 -12.69
N ARG A 156 -0.24 -16.49 -13.26
CA ARG A 156 0.74 -17.36 -12.59
C ARG A 156 2.00 -16.60 -12.13
N ARG A 157 2.04 -15.27 -12.24
CA ARG A 157 3.10 -14.46 -11.63
C ARG A 157 3.11 -14.71 -10.13
N ALA A 158 4.30 -14.86 -9.54
CA ALA A 158 4.49 -15.16 -8.13
C ALA A 158 4.88 -13.89 -7.35
N PHE A 159 4.33 -13.75 -6.16
CA PHE A 159 4.53 -12.61 -5.27
C PHE A 159 4.87 -13.13 -3.88
N GLU A 160 5.86 -12.52 -3.23
CA GLU A 160 6.03 -12.67 -1.79
C GLU A 160 5.01 -11.74 -1.12
N ALA A 161 4.08 -12.31 -0.34
CA ALA A 161 2.92 -11.61 0.19
C ALA A 161 2.84 -11.71 1.71
N LEU A 162 2.29 -10.67 2.32
CA LEU A 162 1.94 -10.56 3.73
C LEU A 162 0.49 -10.13 3.81
N TRP A 163 -0.25 -10.68 4.76
CA TRP A 163 -1.59 -10.23 5.08
C TRP A 163 -1.75 -10.23 6.60
N SER A 164 -2.67 -9.42 7.10
CA SER A 164 -3.04 -9.43 8.51
C SER A 164 -4.40 -8.78 8.72
N VAL A 165 -5.05 -9.18 9.80
CA VAL A 165 -6.23 -8.51 10.37
C VAL A 165 -5.95 -8.00 11.78
N ASP A 166 -4.68 -8.04 12.22
CA ASP A 166 -4.25 -7.42 13.47
C ASP A 166 -4.28 -5.89 13.31
N PRO A 167 -5.04 -5.17 14.17
CA PRO A 167 -5.13 -3.72 14.11
C PRO A 167 -3.77 -3.01 14.12
N GLN A 168 -2.78 -3.52 14.85
CA GLN A 168 -1.46 -2.90 14.96
C GLN A 168 -0.66 -3.05 13.66
N VAL A 169 -0.73 -4.22 13.03
CA VAL A 169 -0.11 -4.45 11.71
C VAL A 169 -0.75 -3.57 10.66
N VAL A 170 -2.08 -3.51 10.64
CA VAL A 170 -2.85 -2.70 9.68
C VAL A 170 -2.53 -1.21 9.88
N ARG A 171 -2.40 -0.76 11.12
CA ARG A 171 -1.98 0.61 11.43
C ARG A 171 -0.57 0.93 10.92
N THR A 172 0.39 0.00 11.08
CA THR A 172 1.74 0.16 10.51
C THR A 172 1.69 0.30 8.98
N ALA A 173 0.91 -0.55 8.30
CA ALA A 173 0.74 -0.48 6.86
C ALA A 173 0.08 0.83 6.39
N SER A 174 -0.96 1.25 7.11
CA SER A 174 -1.71 2.48 6.90
C SER A 174 -0.80 3.71 7.00
N ARG A 175 0.00 3.81 8.07
CA ARG A 175 1.00 4.86 8.26
C ARG A 175 2.06 4.86 7.15
N ALA A 176 2.53 3.68 6.73
CA ALA A 176 3.49 3.58 5.64
C ALA A 176 2.92 4.10 4.31
N ALA A 177 1.69 3.71 3.98
CA ALA A 177 0.99 4.17 2.78
C ALA A 177 0.70 5.68 2.82
N ALA A 178 0.24 6.19 3.98
CA ALA A 178 0.00 7.61 4.19
C ALA A 178 1.27 8.46 4.02
N ALA A 179 2.40 7.99 4.55
CA ALA A 179 3.69 8.65 4.38
C ALA A 179 4.10 8.69 2.89
N ILE A 180 3.83 7.62 2.13
CA ILE A 180 4.06 7.62 0.68
C ILE A 180 3.14 8.62 -0.04
N ALA A 181 1.87 8.71 0.37
CA ALA A 181 0.94 9.69 -0.18
C ALA A 181 1.36 11.13 0.14
N ASP A 182 1.90 11.40 1.34
CA ASP A 182 2.45 12.71 1.70
C ASP A 182 3.59 13.12 0.77
N ASP A 183 4.44 12.18 0.35
CA ASP A 183 5.57 12.47 -0.54
C ASP A 183 5.11 12.77 -1.98
N TYR A 184 4.13 12.03 -2.51
CA TYR A 184 3.74 12.09 -3.93
C TYR A 184 2.47 12.92 -4.22
N ARG A 185 1.64 13.17 -3.21
CA ARG A 185 0.39 13.93 -3.33
C ARG A 185 0.11 14.70 -2.02
N PRO A 186 0.93 15.69 -1.62
CA PRO A 186 0.86 16.32 -0.28
C PRO A 186 -0.51 16.90 0.12
N ASP A 187 -1.38 17.18 -0.85
CA ASP A 187 -2.74 17.68 -0.68
C ASP A 187 -3.79 16.58 -0.44
N TRP A 188 -3.42 15.29 -0.45
CA TRP A 188 -4.34 14.13 -0.37
C TRP A 188 -5.19 14.08 0.90
N ARG A 189 -4.69 14.63 2.01
CA ARG A 189 -5.31 14.45 3.33
C ARG A 189 -6.70 15.11 3.35
N PRO A 190 -7.75 14.38 3.78
CA PRO A 190 -9.10 14.92 3.82
C PRO A 190 -9.20 16.06 4.85
N PRO A 191 -10.09 17.05 4.63
CA PRO A 191 -10.36 18.09 5.62
C PRO A 191 -11.01 17.49 6.89
N GLY A 192 -10.74 18.12 8.05
CA GLY A 192 -11.43 17.81 9.30
C GLY A 192 -10.61 17.07 10.37
N GLY A 193 -9.32 17.38 10.52
CA GLY A 193 -8.50 16.94 11.64
C GLY A 193 -7.57 15.75 11.35
N PRO A 194 -6.72 15.37 12.32
CA PRO A 194 -5.72 14.32 12.14
C PRO A 194 -6.37 12.99 11.77
N LEU A 195 -5.65 12.19 10.98
CA LEU A 195 -6.07 10.85 10.63
C LEU A 195 -6.02 9.92 11.85
N PRO A 196 -6.81 8.82 11.85
CA PRO A 196 -6.79 7.77 12.88
C PRO A 196 -5.38 7.30 13.27
N GLU A 197 -4.40 7.47 12.37
CA GLU A 197 -2.97 7.24 12.57
C GLU A 197 -2.38 7.75 13.89
N ALA A 198 -3.03 8.67 14.61
CA ALA A 198 -2.53 9.25 15.86
C ALA A 198 -2.50 8.26 17.04
N ASP A 199 -3.48 7.34 17.16
CA ASP A 199 -3.61 6.47 18.34
C ASP A 199 -3.36 5.00 18.01
N ASP A 200 -2.48 4.32 18.73
CA ASP A 200 -2.25 2.89 18.48
C ASP A 200 -3.47 2.05 18.91
N PRO A 201 -4.00 1.18 18.02
CA PRO A 201 -5.13 0.34 18.37
C PRO A 201 -4.72 -0.74 19.37
N ALA A 202 -5.72 -1.30 20.06
CA ALA A 202 -5.52 -2.46 20.92
C ALA A 202 -4.94 -3.64 20.12
N PRO A 203 -4.06 -4.46 20.73
CA PRO A 203 -3.53 -5.64 20.08
C PRO A 203 -4.63 -6.64 19.74
N ALA A 204 -4.38 -7.50 18.75
CA ALA A 204 -5.30 -8.57 18.41
C ALA A 204 -5.60 -9.48 19.61
N SER A 205 -6.84 -9.98 19.65
CA SER A 205 -7.20 -11.02 20.61
C SER A 205 -6.48 -12.33 20.28
N ASN A 206 -6.29 -13.18 21.29
CA ASN A 206 -5.71 -14.51 21.07
C ASN A 206 -6.54 -15.38 20.11
N ASP A 207 -7.85 -15.18 20.05
CA ASP A 207 -8.73 -15.89 19.11
C ASP A 207 -8.49 -15.42 17.68
N LEU A 208 -8.35 -14.10 17.46
CA LEU A 208 -8.00 -13.55 16.16
C LEU A 208 -6.65 -14.06 15.69
N ALA A 209 -5.63 -14.05 16.57
CA ALA A 209 -4.31 -14.58 16.25
C ALA A 209 -4.35 -16.07 15.86
N ARG A 210 -5.12 -16.90 16.57
CA ARG A 210 -5.32 -18.32 16.22
C ARG A 210 -6.03 -18.50 14.87
N ALA A 211 -7.06 -17.70 14.61
CA ALA A 211 -7.80 -17.72 13.36
C ALA A 211 -6.91 -17.32 12.17
N SER A 212 -6.11 -16.25 12.33
CA SER A 212 -5.13 -15.83 11.31
C SER A 212 -4.11 -16.92 11.03
N ALA A 213 -3.52 -17.53 12.05
CA ALA A 213 -2.57 -18.64 11.87
C ALA A 213 -3.20 -19.87 11.20
N LEU A 214 -4.49 -20.13 11.42
CA LEU A 214 -5.22 -21.19 10.70
C LEU A 214 -5.40 -20.81 9.23
N PHE A 215 -5.81 -19.58 8.94
CA PHE A 215 -5.95 -19.07 7.58
C PHE A 215 -4.62 -19.13 6.81
N ASP A 216 -3.51 -18.77 7.46
CA ASP A 216 -2.17 -18.88 6.87
C ASP A 216 -1.88 -20.30 6.37
N ARG A 217 -2.18 -21.32 7.19
CA ARG A 217 -1.99 -22.73 6.80
C ARG A 217 -2.92 -23.15 5.67
N MET A 218 -4.20 -22.77 5.75
CA MET A 218 -5.18 -23.07 4.69
C MET A 218 -4.76 -22.47 3.36
N LEU A 219 -4.31 -21.21 3.36
CA LEU A 219 -3.82 -20.51 2.18
C LEU A 219 -2.60 -21.22 1.60
N GLY A 220 -1.65 -21.62 2.45
CA GLY A 220 -0.49 -22.41 2.04
C GLY A 220 -0.87 -23.74 1.36
N TYR A 221 -1.84 -24.47 1.90
CA TYR A 221 -2.33 -25.71 1.27
C TYR A 221 -3.02 -25.47 -0.07
N VAL A 222 -3.86 -24.43 -0.17
CA VAL A 222 -4.55 -24.08 -1.41
C VAL A 222 -3.54 -23.67 -2.49
N GLU A 223 -2.53 -22.88 -2.15
CA GLU A 223 -1.52 -22.44 -3.12
C GLU A 223 -0.63 -23.60 -3.59
N ALA A 224 -0.23 -24.49 -2.67
CA ALA A 224 0.50 -25.70 -3.02
C ALA A 224 -0.29 -26.60 -3.98
N SER A 225 -1.62 -26.67 -3.85
CA SER A 225 -2.48 -27.48 -4.74
C SER A 225 -2.63 -26.92 -6.16
N ARG A 226 -2.23 -25.65 -6.39
CA ARG A 226 -2.31 -24.96 -7.69
C ARG A 226 -1.01 -25.05 -8.50
N THR A 227 0.05 -25.58 -7.91
CA THR A 227 1.38 -25.70 -8.53
C THR A 227 1.46 -26.99 -9.35
#